data_AF-A0A3B8K4Z2-F1
#
_entry.id   AF-A0A3B8K4Z2-F1
#
_cell.length_a   1.000
_cell.length_b   1.000
_cell.length_c   1.000
_cell.angle_alpha   90.00
_cell.angle_beta   90.00
_cell.angle_gamma   90.00
#
_symmetry.space_group_name_H-M   'P 1'
#
loop_
_entity.id
_entity.type
_entity.pdbx_description
1 polymer ?
#
loop_
_entity_poly.entity_id
_entity_poly.type
_entity_poly.pdbx_seq_one_letter_code
_entity_poly.pdbx_strand_id
1 'polypeptide(L)'
;MHHSRTIHGSRQNKSSQGRPVLVLTYSAADAIPYTAPAYPSSRYGVLVRGEEPGYAHHEELHVPMPPDWSDGYTSIFAHQEDQGHQEPQ
;
A
#
# COMPACT_ATOMS: atom_id res chain seq x y z
N MET A 1 -0.79 4.54 13.62
CA MET A 1 -0.45 3.20 13.13
C MET A 1 -1.72 2.53 12.64
N HIS A 2 -1.71 1.93 11.45
CA HIS A 2 -2.79 1.06 10.99
C HIS A 2 -2.18 -0.26 10.53
N HIS A 3 -2.94 -1.34 10.59
CA HIS A 3 -2.55 -2.60 9.99
C HIS A 3 -2.90 -2.58 8.50
N SER A 4 -2.03 -3.09 7.63
CA SER A 4 -2.22 -3.04 6.17
C SER A 4 -3.53 -3.69 5.69
N ARG A 5 -4.09 -4.61 6.47
CA ARG A 5 -5.37 -5.29 6.22
C ARG A 5 -6.61 -4.62 6.85
N THR A 6 -6.44 -3.56 7.63
CA THR A 6 -7.58 -2.83 8.18
C THR A 6 -8.29 -2.08 7.05
N ILE A 7 -9.61 -2.23 6.91
CA ILE A 7 -10.39 -1.43 5.96
C ILE A 7 -10.29 0.03 6.40
N HIS A 8 -9.80 0.90 5.51
CA HIS A 8 -9.63 2.32 5.80
C HIS A 8 -9.89 3.17 4.56
N GLY A 9 -10.24 4.44 4.80
CA GLY A 9 -10.52 5.41 3.75
C GLY A 9 -10.67 6.81 4.33
N SER A 10 -10.88 7.79 3.46
CA SER A 10 -11.17 9.17 3.88
C SER A 10 -12.24 9.78 2.99
N ARG A 11 -12.96 10.78 3.51
CA ARG A 11 -13.87 11.60 2.70
C ARG A 11 -13.08 12.43 1.69
N GLN A 12 -13.74 12.83 0.60
CA GLN A 12 -13.18 13.75 -0.39
C GLN A 12 -12.64 15.03 0.27
N ASN A 13 -11.45 15.47 -0.15
CA ASN A 13 -10.89 16.75 0.26
C ASN A 13 -11.57 17.89 -0.54
N LYS A 14 -12.38 18.72 0.12
CA LYS A 14 -13.08 19.87 -0.50
C LYS A 14 -12.32 21.20 -0.39
N SER A 15 -11.10 21.18 0.17
CA SER A 15 -10.28 22.39 0.33
C SER A 15 -9.35 22.61 -0.86
N SER A 16 -8.82 23.82 -1.00
CA SER A 16 -7.76 24.14 -1.96
C SER A 16 -6.35 23.72 -1.50
N GLN A 17 -6.24 23.05 -0.33
CA GLN A 17 -4.97 22.67 0.27
C GLN A 17 -4.74 21.16 0.18
N GLY A 18 -3.50 20.76 -0.10
CA GLY A 18 -3.09 19.36 -0.07
C GLY A 18 -3.12 18.78 1.35
N ARG A 19 -3.26 17.46 1.47
CA ARG A 19 -3.15 16.70 2.73
C ARG A 19 -1.99 15.70 2.66
N PRO A 20 -0.73 16.16 2.55
CA PRO A 20 0.41 15.26 2.47
C PRO A 20 0.54 14.47 3.78
N VAL A 21 0.85 13.18 3.67
CA VAL A 21 1.14 12.34 4.82
C VAL A 21 2.41 11.54 4.53
N LEU A 22 3.33 11.49 5.50
CA LEU A 22 4.47 10.60 5.43
C LEU A 22 4.01 9.20 5.84
N VAL A 23 4.08 8.25 4.92
CA VAL A 23 3.78 6.83 5.18
C VAL A 23 5.10 6.07 5.31
N LEU A 24 5.28 5.42 6.46
CA LEU A 24 6.37 4.48 6.72
C LEU A 24 5.76 3.11 6.97
N THR A 25 6.23 2.11 6.25
CA THR A 25 5.79 0.72 6.40
C THR A 25 6.89 -0.09 7.06
N TYR A 26 6.52 -0.88 8.07
CA TYR A 26 7.41 -1.81 8.74
C TYR A 26 6.84 -3.22 8.57
N SER A 27 7.74 -4.18 8.38
CA SER A 27 7.44 -5.61 8.41
C SER A 27 8.50 -6.32 9.25
N ALA A 28 8.19 -7.52 9.72
CA ALA A 28 9.23 -8.40 10.25
C ALA A 28 10.21 -8.77 9.13
N ALA A 29 11.48 -9.01 9.47
CA ALA A 29 12.52 -9.28 8.48
C ALA A 29 12.35 -10.63 7.76
N ASP A 30 11.64 -11.57 8.38
CA ASP A 30 11.23 -12.86 7.84
C ASP A 30 9.87 -12.80 7.09
N ALA A 31 9.18 -11.66 7.07
CA ALA A 31 7.93 -11.49 6.33
C ALA A 31 8.23 -11.10 4.87
N ILE A 32 8.45 -12.11 4.03
CA ILE A 32 8.86 -11.92 2.63
C ILE A 32 7.64 -11.67 1.71
N PRO A 33 7.62 -10.58 0.92
CA PRO A 33 6.52 -10.30 0.01
C PRO A 33 6.55 -11.21 -1.22
N TYR A 34 5.36 -11.61 -1.69
CA TYR A 34 5.22 -12.45 -2.89
C TYR A 34 5.48 -11.72 -4.21
N THR A 35 5.44 -10.39 -4.23
CA THR A 35 5.65 -9.56 -5.41
C THR A 35 6.59 -8.40 -5.12
N ALA A 36 7.18 -7.82 -6.18
CA ALA A 36 7.95 -6.61 -6.08
C ALA A 36 7.13 -5.44 -5.46
N PRO A 37 7.78 -4.48 -4.79
CA PRO A 37 7.09 -3.32 -4.24
C PRO A 37 6.51 -2.45 -5.35
N ALA A 38 5.24 -2.04 -5.21
CA ALA A 38 4.58 -1.13 -6.14
C ALA A 38 5.24 0.26 -6.20
N TYR A 39 5.85 0.70 -5.08
CA TYR A 39 6.57 1.95 -4.95
C TYR A 39 7.99 1.68 -4.46
N PRO A 40 8.95 1.43 -5.37
CA PRO A 40 10.33 1.21 -4.98
C PRO A 40 10.90 2.47 -4.34
N SER A 41 11.72 2.28 -3.30
CA SER A 41 12.46 3.37 -2.66
C SER A 41 13.87 2.90 -2.30
N SER A 42 14.81 3.83 -2.16
CA SER A 42 16.17 3.54 -1.69
C SER A 42 16.24 3.01 -0.25
N ARG A 43 15.11 3.02 0.47
CA ARG A 43 14.98 2.52 1.84
C ARG A 43 14.17 1.23 1.93
N TYR A 44 13.76 0.66 0.80
CA TYR A 44 13.04 -0.61 0.77
C TYR A 44 13.90 -1.75 1.33
N GLY A 45 13.36 -2.53 2.26
CA GLY A 45 14.06 -3.66 2.87
C GLY A 45 15.17 -3.31 3.86
N VAL A 46 15.34 -2.04 4.24
CA VAL A 46 16.35 -1.65 5.23
C VAL A 46 15.98 -2.19 6.60
N LEU A 47 16.88 -3.00 7.19
CA LEU A 47 16.74 -3.51 8.54
C LEU A 47 16.91 -2.37 9.56
N VAL A 48 15.83 -2.06 10.29
CA VAL A 48 15.82 -0.95 11.28
C VAL A 48 16.28 -1.42 12.67
N ARG A 49 16.09 -2.71 12.98
CA ARG A 49 16.49 -3.34 14.24
C ARG A 49 16.56 -4.87 14.06
N GLY A 50 17.49 -5.50 14.77
CA GLY A 50 17.64 -6.96 14.81
C GLY A 50 18.65 -7.45 13.77
N GLU A 51 18.48 -8.70 13.36
CA GLU A 51 19.33 -9.39 12.40
C GLU A 51 18.44 -10.04 11.33
N GLU A 52 19.00 -10.28 10.13
CA GLU A 52 18.29 -10.94 9.04
C GLU A 52 18.13 -12.45 9.35
N PRO A 53 16.91 -13.01 9.36
CA PRO A 53 16.68 -14.39 9.81
C PRO A 53 17.19 -15.47 8.85
N GLY A 54 17.32 -15.17 7.55
CA GLY A 54 17.74 -16.12 6.51
C GLY A 54 16.67 -17.12 6.06
N TYR A 55 15.47 -17.08 6.65
CA TYR A 55 14.31 -17.88 6.24
C TYR A 55 13.04 -17.03 6.31
N ALA A 56 12.05 -17.38 5.48
CA ALA A 56 10.74 -16.74 5.49
C ALA A 56 9.84 -17.36 6.58
N HIS A 57 9.08 -16.52 7.27
CA HIS A 57 8.05 -16.95 8.22
C HIS A 57 6.71 -17.09 7.49
N HIS A 58 6.09 -18.28 7.63
CA HIS A 58 4.80 -18.60 7.05
C HIS A 58 3.86 -19.12 8.12
N GLU A 59 2.62 -18.65 8.09
CA GLU A 59 1.51 -19.21 8.83
C GLU A 59 0.52 -19.84 7.85
N GLU A 60 -0.33 -20.75 8.31
CA GLU A 60 -1.41 -21.27 7.47
C GLU A 60 -2.52 -20.22 7.36
N LEU A 61 -2.64 -19.56 6.20
CA LEU A 61 -3.73 -18.63 5.92
C LEU A 61 -4.10 -18.56 4.44
N HIS A 62 -5.37 -18.26 4.16
CA HIS A 62 -5.84 -17.91 2.83
C HIS A 62 -5.82 -16.39 2.64
N VAL A 63 -5.00 -15.91 1.70
CA VAL A 63 -4.92 -14.49 1.33
C VAL A 63 -5.14 -14.33 -0.17
N PRO A 64 -5.86 -13.29 -0.61
CA PRO A 64 -5.90 -12.93 -2.02
C PRO A 64 -4.49 -12.65 -2.53
N MET A 65 -4.16 -13.20 -3.70
CA MET A 65 -2.92 -12.83 -4.37
C MET A 65 -2.97 -11.35 -4.78
N PRO A 66 -1.82 -10.65 -4.78
CA PRO A 66 -1.76 -9.31 -5.35
C PRO A 66 -2.26 -9.33 -6.80
N PRO A 67 -2.85 -8.23 -7.29
CA PRO A 67 -3.21 -8.09 -8.69
C PRO A 67 -2.01 -8.37 -9.60
N ASP A 68 -2.27 -8.86 -10.81
CA ASP A 68 -1.24 -8.91 -11.84
C ASP A 68 -0.89 -7.48 -12.26
N TRP A 69 0.39 -7.11 -12.08
CA TRP A 69 0.93 -5.80 -12.43
C TRP A 69 1.88 -5.86 -13.63
N SER A 70 1.87 -6.96 -14.40
CA SER A 70 2.72 -7.11 -15.59
C SER A 70 2.48 -6.03 -16.65
N ASP A 71 1.26 -5.49 -16.73
CA ASP A 71 0.88 -4.36 -17.58
C ASP A 71 1.22 -2.98 -16.97
N GLY A 72 1.89 -2.96 -15.82
CA GLY A 72 2.27 -1.75 -15.08
C GLY A 72 1.29 -1.36 -13.98
N TYR A 73 1.72 -0.44 -13.12
CA TYR A 73 0.93 0.07 -12.00
C TYR A 73 0.25 1.40 -12.36
N THR A 74 -1.06 1.49 -12.14
CA THR A 74 -1.81 2.75 -12.24
C THR A 74 -2.08 3.30 -10.84
N SER A 75 -1.76 4.58 -10.62
CA SER A 75 -1.97 5.23 -9.33
C SER A 75 -3.44 5.26 -8.94
N ILE A 76 -3.74 5.10 -7.64
CA ILE A 76 -5.09 5.28 -7.10
C ILE A 76 -5.68 6.66 -7.42
N PHE A 77 -4.84 7.67 -7.68
CA PHE A 77 -5.29 9.00 -8.09
C PHE A 77 -5.85 9.02 -9.52
N ALA A 78 -5.36 8.15 -10.42
CA ALA A 78 -5.88 8.09 -11.78
C ALA A 78 -7.34 7.62 -11.83
N HIS A 79 -7.79 6.86 -10.83
CA HIS A 79 -9.18 6.43 -10.69
C HIS A 79 -10.07 7.45 -9.94
N GLN A 80 -9.53 8.58 -9.48
CA GLN A 80 -10.29 9.63 -8.80
C GLN A 80 -10.85 10.69 -9.77
N GLU A 81 -10.48 10.65 -11.05
CA GLU A 81 -10.84 11.70 -12.03
C GLU A 81 -12.22 11.51 -12.69
N ASP A 82 -13.04 10.54 -12.29
CA ASP A 82 -14.39 10.38 -12.82
C ASP A 82 -15.44 10.18 -11.72
N GLN A 83 -15.91 11.29 -11.15
CA GLN A 83 -17.31 11.48 -10.73
C GLN A 83 -17.67 12.96 -10.87
N GLY A 84 -17.91 13.38 -12.11
CA GLY A 84 -18.68 14.59 -12.37
C GLY A 84 -20.03 14.50 -11.66
N HIS A 85 -20.35 15.51 -10.84
CA HIS A 85 -21.68 15.68 -10.27
C HIS A 85 -22.76 15.55 -11.35
N GLN A 86 -23.67 14.59 -11.20
CA GLN A 86 -25.02 14.71 -11.71
C GLN A 86 -25.94 14.90 -10.51
N GLU A 87 -26.43 16.14 -10.32
CA GLU A 87 -27.56 16.38 -9.41
C GLU A 87 -28.82 15.72 -10.00
N PRO A 88 -29.60 14.99 -9.19
CA PRO A 88 -30.94 14.59 -9.60
C PRO A 88 -31.87 15.82 -9.60
N GLN A 89 -32.59 15.99 -10.71
CA GLN A 89 -33.66 17.00 -10.87
C GLN A 89 -34.85 16.70 -9.96
#